data_AF-A0A7R9I7A6-F1
#
_entry.id   AF-A0A7R9I7A6-F1
#
_cell.length_a   1.000
_cell.length_b   1.000
_cell.length_c   1.000
_cell.angle_alpha   90.00
_cell.angle_beta   90.00
_cell.angle_gamma   90.00
#
_symmetry.space_group_name_H-M   'P 1'
#
loop_
_entity.id
_entity.type
_entity.pdbx_description
1 polymer ?
#
loop_
_entity_poly.entity_id
_entity_poly.type
_entity_poly.pdbx_seq_one_letter_code
_entity_poly.pdbx_strand_id
1 'polypeptide(L)'
;RSVPAFAWRESGKTTLSVPDRDSNLNLPVIDCLLYCKSSVLDHVATEVGPDLVIKPTNELLNCPVDVTHIMIGWLDNMIPFILQEVKSQPQNIVLDALFDDPWTNALREVLASRDYVKVKTVRLQGTVISLFCLRKHLLHLRDIETQYTKTGFGGMWGNKGAVSIRLSIYGCSVCLVNCHLTPHDHLLQERVTDYNTIIKSQSFQAKETTNILYHDYVFWIGDLNFRLLSGLSATEIEQLVEKGELTRLLAKDQLRHVIDTGEAFSELVENLPTFPPTYKFEFHTSKYDL
;
A
#
# COMPACT_ATOMS: atom_id res chain seq x y z
N ARG A 1 11.59 9.16 0.34
CA ARG A 1 10.21 8.87 0.85
C ARG A 1 9.94 7.40 0.57
N SER A 2 9.04 6.77 1.30
CA SER A 2 8.60 5.39 1.01
C SER A 2 8.08 5.29 -0.41
N VAL A 3 8.39 4.19 -1.09
CA VAL A 3 7.80 3.81 -2.37
C VAL A 3 7.32 2.38 -2.20
N PRO A 4 6.02 2.02 -2.27
CA PRO A 4 5.63 0.63 -2.40
C PRO A 4 5.99 0.17 -3.82
N ALA A 5 7.12 -0.53 -3.96
CA ALA A 5 7.64 -0.94 -5.25
C ALA A 5 6.84 -2.14 -5.80
N PHE A 6 6.51 -2.10 -7.09
CA PHE A 6 5.91 -3.23 -7.80
C PHE A 6 6.85 -3.77 -8.86
N ALA A 7 6.97 -5.10 -8.92
CA ALA A 7 7.87 -5.79 -9.82
C ALA A 7 7.22 -6.06 -11.19
N TRP A 8 7.84 -5.53 -12.24
CA TRP A 8 7.77 -6.09 -13.60
C TRP A 8 9.18 -6.11 -14.20
N ARG A 9 9.39 -6.91 -15.25
CA ARG A 9 10.70 -7.35 -15.73
C ARG A 9 10.88 -7.04 -17.20
N GLU A 10 11.90 -6.26 -17.51
CA GLU A 10 12.71 -6.47 -18.71
C GLU A 10 14.21 -6.20 -18.43
N SER A 11 15.11 -6.52 -19.36
CA SER A 11 16.52 -6.82 -19.05
C SER A 11 17.54 -5.78 -19.53
N GLY A 12 18.46 -5.36 -18.65
CA GLY A 12 19.62 -4.53 -18.99
C GLY A 12 20.76 -4.57 -17.94
N LYS A 13 22.00 -4.25 -18.36
CA LYS A 13 23.23 -4.10 -17.53
C LYS A 13 23.62 -2.59 -17.53
N THR A 14 24.44 -1.99 -16.66
CA THR A 14 25.84 -2.29 -16.25
C THR A 14 26.27 -1.36 -15.05
N THR A 15 27.56 -1.27 -14.68
CA THR A 15 28.12 -0.85 -13.37
C THR A 15 28.99 0.45 -13.35
N LEU A 16 29.19 1.11 -12.17
CA LEU A 16 30.52 1.43 -11.52
C LEU A 16 30.59 2.52 -10.38
N SER A 17 31.05 2.08 -9.19
CA SER A 17 32.05 2.67 -8.23
C SER A 17 31.98 4.06 -7.50
N VAL A 18 31.92 4.02 -6.13
CA VAL A 18 32.87 4.57 -5.08
C VAL A 18 33.19 6.10 -5.02
N PRO A 19 33.31 6.80 -3.84
CA PRO A 19 32.95 6.58 -2.39
C PRO A 19 32.07 7.76 -1.83
N ASP A 20 32.02 8.26 -0.56
CA ASP A 20 32.49 7.91 0.82
C ASP A 20 31.54 8.54 1.90
N ARG A 21 31.58 8.00 3.14
CA ARG A 21 31.32 8.57 4.49
C ARG A 21 30.00 9.24 5.00
N ASP A 22 29.60 8.72 6.17
CA ASP A 22 29.12 9.37 7.41
C ASP A 22 27.63 9.78 7.65
N SER A 23 26.84 8.74 7.98
CA SER A 23 25.99 8.65 9.21
C SER A 23 24.61 9.34 9.30
N ASN A 24 23.53 8.54 9.28
CA ASN A 24 22.64 8.32 10.45
C ASN A 24 21.57 7.22 10.15
N LEU A 25 21.75 6.05 10.75
CA LEU A 25 21.13 4.80 10.27
C LEU A 25 19.59 4.75 10.41
N ASN A 26 18.90 4.29 9.35
CA ASN A 26 17.48 3.96 9.29
C ASN A 26 17.28 2.73 8.38
N LEU A 27 16.99 1.56 8.97
CA LEU A 27 16.94 0.30 8.23
C LEU A 27 15.83 0.29 7.16
N PRO A 28 16.00 -0.51 6.09
CA PRO A 28 15.10 -0.47 4.95
C PRO A 28 13.77 -1.20 5.22
N VAL A 29 12.74 -0.83 4.44
CA VAL A 29 11.39 -1.42 4.46
C VAL A 29 11.20 -2.32 3.24
N ILE A 30 10.43 -3.39 3.39
CA ILE A 30 9.91 -4.21 2.27
C ILE A 30 8.39 -4.28 2.42
N ASP A 31 7.69 -3.23 1.98
CA ASP A 31 6.22 -3.21 1.97
C ASP A 31 5.71 -4.04 0.78
N CYS A 32 4.76 -4.93 1.03
CA CYS A 32 4.14 -5.76 -0.01
C CYS A 32 2.62 -5.83 0.15
N LEU A 33 1.94 -6.39 -0.86
CA LEU A 33 0.51 -6.64 -0.84
C LEU A 33 0.21 -7.94 -0.07
N LEU A 34 -0.60 -7.81 0.98
CA LEU A 34 -1.17 -8.91 1.76
C LEU A 34 -2.63 -9.14 1.32
N TYR A 35 -3.04 -10.39 1.11
CA TYR A 35 -4.44 -10.70 0.78
C TYR A 35 -4.98 -11.95 1.49
N CYS A 36 -6.26 -11.94 1.84
CA CYS A 36 -6.97 -13.16 2.26
C CYS A 36 -7.75 -13.74 1.09
N LYS A 37 -7.84 -15.09 1.03
CA LYS A 37 -8.70 -15.82 0.08
C LYS A 37 -9.69 -16.69 0.86
N SER A 38 -10.96 -16.26 0.91
CA SER A 38 -12.07 -17.18 1.19
C SER A 38 -12.13 -18.28 0.12
N SER A 39 -12.62 -19.46 0.47
CA SER A 39 -12.43 -20.72 -0.27
C SER A 39 -13.20 -20.84 -1.60
N VAL A 40 -13.67 -19.74 -2.19
CA VAL A 40 -14.52 -19.72 -3.39
C VAL A 40 -13.95 -18.80 -4.48
N LEU A 41 -12.85 -19.21 -5.12
CA LEU A 41 -12.63 -18.99 -6.55
C LEU A 41 -11.56 -19.95 -7.09
N ASP A 42 -12.02 -20.95 -7.81
CA ASP A 42 -11.38 -21.37 -9.06
C ASP A 42 -12.36 -21.01 -10.19
N HIS A 43 -11.88 -20.77 -11.41
CA HIS A 43 -12.69 -20.40 -12.61
C HIS A 43 -13.21 -18.95 -12.75
N VAL A 44 -12.37 -17.91 -12.61
CA VAL A 44 -12.43 -16.73 -13.52
C VAL A 44 -11.02 -16.20 -13.80
N ALA A 45 -10.40 -16.62 -14.91
CA ALA A 45 -9.14 -16.05 -15.38
C ALA A 45 -8.92 -16.33 -16.88
N THR A 46 -9.33 -15.41 -17.76
CA THR A 46 -9.10 -15.47 -19.21
C THR A 46 -8.80 -14.07 -19.78
N GLU A 47 -7.56 -13.90 -20.25
CA GLU A 47 -7.09 -12.98 -21.32
C GLU A 47 -7.54 -11.50 -21.32
N VAL A 48 -6.71 -10.62 -20.73
CA VAL A 48 -6.27 -9.34 -21.35
C VAL A 48 -4.79 -9.14 -20.99
N GLY A 49 -3.98 -8.55 -21.89
CA GLY A 49 -2.56 -8.24 -21.64
C GLY A 49 -2.33 -6.82 -21.08
N PRO A 50 -1.24 -6.58 -20.32
CA PRO A 50 -0.96 -5.27 -19.72
C PRO A 50 -0.30 -4.29 -20.72
N ASP A 51 -0.66 -3.00 -20.61
CA ASP A 51 0.29 -1.88 -20.74
C ASP A 51 -0.40 -0.54 -20.38
N LEU A 52 -0.01 0.04 -19.24
CA LEU A 52 -0.47 1.35 -18.77
C LEU A 52 0.72 2.17 -18.25
N VAL A 53 1.32 2.97 -19.13
CA VAL A 53 2.31 3.99 -18.74
C VAL A 53 1.59 5.33 -18.56
N ILE A 54 1.33 5.73 -17.31
CA ILE A 54 0.86 7.09 -17.00
C ILE A 54 2.05 8.05 -17.14
N LYS A 55 1.92 9.05 -18.02
CA LYS A 55 2.85 10.19 -18.10
C LYS A 55 2.24 11.38 -17.35
N PRO A 56 2.86 11.88 -16.26
CA PRO A 56 2.34 13.03 -15.54
C PRO A 56 2.30 14.29 -16.42
N THR A 57 1.29 15.13 -16.23
CA THR A 57 1.27 16.50 -16.77
C THR A 57 2.27 17.39 -16.02
N ASN A 58 2.67 18.51 -16.63
CA ASN A 58 3.77 19.35 -16.12
C ASN A 58 3.54 19.93 -14.70
N GLU A 59 2.30 19.99 -14.22
CA GLU A 59 1.98 20.45 -12.86
C GLU A 59 2.26 19.38 -11.79
N LEU A 60 2.16 18.09 -12.15
CA LEU A 60 2.45 16.97 -11.25
C LEU A 60 3.96 16.78 -10.99
N LEU A 61 4.82 17.20 -11.94
CA LEU A 61 6.28 17.08 -11.83
C LEU A 61 6.88 17.81 -10.61
N ASN A 62 6.17 18.78 -10.04
CA ASN A 62 6.63 19.58 -8.90
C ASN A 62 6.09 19.10 -7.54
N CYS A 63 5.44 17.93 -7.47
CA CYS A 63 4.82 17.42 -6.24
C CYS A 63 5.37 16.04 -5.84
N PRO A 64 6.16 15.93 -4.74
CA PRO A 64 6.76 14.66 -4.31
C PRO A 64 5.76 13.79 -3.54
N VAL A 65 4.78 13.23 -4.24
CA VAL A 65 3.91 12.16 -3.75
C VAL A 65 4.19 10.91 -4.56
N ASP A 66 4.25 9.77 -3.88
CA ASP A 66 4.52 8.48 -4.48
C ASP A 66 3.24 7.82 -5.01
N VAL A 67 3.34 7.04 -6.09
CA VAL A 67 2.18 6.51 -6.84
C VAL A 67 2.38 5.03 -7.19
N THR A 68 1.78 4.16 -6.37
CA THR A 68 1.81 2.70 -6.55
C THR A 68 0.84 2.21 -7.63
N HIS A 69 1.26 1.25 -8.46
CA HIS A 69 0.43 0.51 -9.42
C HIS A 69 0.46 -1.00 -9.12
N ILE A 70 -0.71 -1.67 -9.08
CA ILE A 70 -0.88 -3.00 -8.47
C ILE A 70 -1.55 -4.01 -9.41
N MET A 71 -1.14 -5.28 -9.29
CA MET A 71 -1.65 -6.56 -9.86
C MET A 71 -2.62 -6.56 -11.05
N ILE A 72 -2.16 -7.15 -12.15
CA ILE A 72 -2.90 -7.46 -13.39
C ILE A 72 -3.88 -8.65 -13.17
N GLY A 73 -5.05 -8.62 -13.81
CA GLY A 73 -6.09 -9.65 -13.79
C GLY A 73 -7.45 -9.12 -13.31
N TRP A 74 -7.64 -9.02 -11.99
CA TRP A 74 -8.86 -8.44 -11.42
C TRP A 74 -8.87 -6.90 -11.51
N LEU A 75 -7.71 -6.24 -11.36
CA LEU A 75 -7.65 -4.78 -11.25
C LEU A 75 -7.73 -4.06 -12.61
N ASP A 76 -7.56 -4.75 -13.74
CA ASP A 76 -7.81 -4.22 -15.10
C ASP A 76 -9.29 -3.86 -15.36
N ASN A 77 -10.16 -4.09 -14.36
CA ASN A 77 -11.55 -3.68 -14.33
C ASN A 77 -11.88 -2.78 -13.11
N MET A 78 -11.04 -2.78 -12.07
CA MET A 78 -11.17 -2.03 -10.81
C MET A 78 -9.80 -1.62 -10.26
N ILE A 79 -9.39 -0.35 -10.42
CA ILE A 79 -8.07 0.12 -9.97
C ILE A 79 -8.20 0.92 -8.65
N PRO A 80 -7.66 0.42 -7.53
CA PRO A 80 -7.43 1.22 -6.34
C PRO A 80 -6.09 1.96 -6.43
N PHE A 81 -6.12 3.28 -6.23
CA PHE A 81 -4.92 4.08 -5.96
C PHE A 81 -4.79 4.25 -4.46
N ILE A 82 -3.63 3.87 -3.94
CA ILE A 82 -3.35 3.73 -2.52
C ILE A 82 -2.10 4.55 -2.23
N LEU A 83 -2.25 5.59 -1.42
CA LEU A 83 -1.25 6.64 -1.24
C LEU A 83 -1.02 6.93 0.24
N GLN A 84 0.20 7.29 0.60
CA GLN A 84 0.62 7.77 1.91
C GLN A 84 1.38 9.10 1.76
N GLU A 85 1.59 9.82 2.87
CA GLU A 85 2.22 11.16 2.90
C GLU A 85 1.59 12.22 1.97
N VAL A 86 0.39 11.98 1.43
CA VAL A 86 -0.31 12.93 0.54
C VAL A 86 -0.56 14.23 1.30
N LYS A 87 -0.06 15.36 0.78
CA LYS A 87 -0.12 16.67 1.43
C LYS A 87 -1.56 17.05 1.81
N SER A 88 -1.91 16.89 3.09
CA SER A 88 -3.16 17.37 3.68
C SER A 88 -2.99 18.76 4.30
N GLN A 89 -4.06 19.55 4.34
CA GLN A 89 -4.16 20.73 5.19
C GLN A 89 -5.27 20.51 6.22
N PRO A 90 -4.99 19.94 7.41
CA PRO A 90 -6.03 19.52 8.36
C PRO A 90 -6.96 20.64 8.86
N GLN A 91 -6.61 21.91 8.66
CA GLN A 91 -7.47 23.07 8.87
C GLN A 91 -8.63 23.18 7.85
N ASN A 92 -8.55 22.50 6.70
CA ASN A 92 -9.48 22.62 5.57
C ASN A 92 -10.52 21.48 5.51
N ILE A 93 -10.83 20.78 6.61
CA ILE A 93 -11.67 19.55 6.62
C ILE A 93 -12.97 19.69 5.82
N VAL A 94 -13.62 20.87 5.86
CA VAL A 94 -14.86 21.14 5.13
C VAL A 94 -14.64 21.18 3.61
N LEU A 95 -13.49 21.68 3.13
CA LEU A 95 -13.14 21.68 1.71
C LEU A 95 -12.69 20.28 1.27
N ASP A 96 -11.87 19.58 2.07
CA ASP A 96 -11.44 18.20 1.82
C ASP A 96 -12.62 17.19 1.82
N ALA A 97 -13.78 17.58 2.39
CA ALA A 97 -15.04 16.82 2.34
C ALA A 97 -15.96 17.17 1.16
N LEU A 98 -15.74 18.31 0.51
CA LEU A 98 -16.54 18.80 -0.64
C LEU A 98 -15.83 18.61 -1.98
N PHE A 99 -14.49 18.55 -1.99
CA PHE A 99 -13.67 18.49 -3.19
C PHE A 99 -12.70 17.32 -3.13
N ASP A 100 -12.53 16.65 -4.27
CA ASP A 100 -11.43 15.69 -4.45
C ASP A 100 -10.08 16.40 -4.28
N ASP A 101 -9.09 15.71 -3.73
CA ASP A 101 -7.72 16.23 -3.66
C ASP A 101 -7.03 16.23 -5.05
N PRO A 102 -5.91 16.95 -5.24
CA PRO A 102 -5.27 17.07 -6.56
C PRO A 102 -4.91 15.74 -7.23
N TRP A 103 -4.51 14.71 -6.47
CA TRP A 103 -4.19 13.39 -7.02
C TRP A 103 -5.47 12.67 -7.45
N THR A 104 -6.50 12.69 -6.62
CA THR A 104 -7.81 12.11 -6.97
C THR A 104 -8.43 12.79 -8.20
N ASN A 105 -8.23 14.10 -8.41
CA ASN A 105 -8.63 14.79 -9.64
C ASN A 105 -7.81 14.35 -10.86
N ALA A 106 -6.47 14.40 -10.78
CA ALA A 106 -5.59 14.04 -11.89
C ALA A 106 -5.76 12.58 -12.33
N LEU A 107 -5.90 11.66 -11.37
CA LEU A 107 -6.23 10.26 -11.63
C LEU A 107 -7.57 10.13 -12.37
N ARG A 108 -8.62 10.83 -11.91
CA ARG A 108 -9.95 10.83 -12.56
C ARG A 108 -9.88 11.33 -14.00
N GLU A 109 -9.06 12.33 -14.30
CA GLU A 109 -8.89 12.88 -15.65
C GLU A 109 -8.17 11.91 -16.59
N VAL A 110 -7.06 11.30 -16.14
CA VAL A 110 -6.35 10.26 -16.91
C VAL A 110 -7.26 9.05 -17.16
N LEU A 111 -7.98 8.59 -16.14
CA LEU A 111 -8.76 7.35 -16.17
C LEU A 111 -10.09 7.50 -16.92
N ALA A 112 -10.72 8.69 -16.91
CA ALA A 112 -11.93 8.94 -17.69
C ALA A 112 -11.74 8.69 -19.20
N SER A 113 -10.52 8.93 -19.73
CA SER A 113 -10.17 8.63 -21.13
C SER A 113 -10.23 7.13 -21.48
N ARG A 114 -10.22 6.25 -20.47
CA ARG A 114 -10.28 4.78 -20.58
C ARG A 114 -11.60 4.19 -20.05
N ASP A 115 -12.65 5.00 -19.98
CA ASP A 115 -13.99 4.69 -19.44
C ASP A 115 -14.02 4.16 -18.00
N TYR A 116 -12.99 4.52 -17.21
CA TYR A 116 -13.02 4.34 -15.76
C TYR A 116 -13.79 5.47 -15.08
N VAL A 117 -14.51 5.12 -14.03
CA VAL A 117 -15.31 6.02 -13.19
C VAL A 117 -14.88 5.85 -11.74
N LYS A 118 -14.71 6.97 -11.02
CA LYS A 118 -14.38 6.97 -9.59
C LYS A 118 -15.57 6.39 -8.81
N VAL A 119 -15.34 5.29 -8.11
CA VAL A 119 -16.33 4.61 -7.25
C VAL A 119 -16.43 5.33 -5.91
N LYS A 120 -15.29 5.47 -5.22
CA LYS A 120 -15.23 6.03 -3.87
C LYS A 120 -13.79 6.47 -3.54
N THR A 121 -13.69 7.55 -2.78
CA THR A 121 -12.44 8.01 -2.15
C THR A 121 -12.63 8.08 -0.65
N VAL A 122 -11.59 7.78 0.12
CA VAL A 122 -11.53 7.91 1.59
C VAL A 122 -10.13 8.37 2.00
N ARG A 123 -10.04 9.25 3.01
CA ARG A 123 -8.81 9.91 3.46
C ARG A 123 -8.72 9.94 4.98
N LEU A 124 -7.51 9.72 5.50
CA LEU A 124 -7.11 9.99 6.87
C LEU A 124 -5.78 10.78 6.85
N GLN A 125 -5.86 12.10 7.03
CA GLN A 125 -4.77 13.05 6.77
C GLN A 125 -4.07 12.76 5.43
N GLY A 126 -2.86 12.17 5.43
CA GLY A 126 -2.09 11.84 4.24
C GLY A 126 -2.25 10.42 3.70
N THR A 127 -3.03 9.57 4.36
CA THR A 127 -3.35 8.19 3.92
C THR A 127 -4.65 8.22 3.11
N VAL A 128 -4.63 7.75 1.86
CA VAL A 128 -5.77 7.89 0.91
C VAL A 128 -6.00 6.60 0.11
N ILE A 129 -7.26 6.20 -0.06
CA ILE A 129 -7.67 5.27 -1.14
C ILE A 129 -8.59 6.02 -2.10
N SER A 130 -8.32 5.92 -3.39
CA SER A 130 -9.24 6.32 -4.47
C SER A 130 -9.48 5.13 -5.40
N LEU A 131 -10.66 4.52 -5.30
CA LEU A 131 -11.08 3.37 -6.11
C LEU A 131 -11.80 3.82 -7.38
N PHE A 132 -11.39 3.29 -8.52
CA PHE A 132 -12.01 3.45 -9.83
C PHE A 132 -12.44 2.09 -10.38
N CYS A 133 -13.45 2.05 -11.25
CA CYS A 133 -13.80 0.86 -12.04
C CYS A 133 -14.22 1.23 -13.46
N LEU A 134 -14.12 0.30 -14.41
CA LEU A 134 -14.72 0.48 -15.73
C LEU A 134 -16.24 0.65 -15.60
N ARG A 135 -16.83 1.61 -16.35
CA ARG A 135 -18.26 1.97 -16.26
C ARG A 135 -19.20 0.77 -16.36
N LYS A 136 -18.84 -0.21 -17.19
CA LYS A 136 -19.57 -1.48 -17.39
C LYS A 136 -19.87 -2.25 -16.09
N HIS A 137 -19.08 -2.05 -15.02
CA HIS A 137 -19.26 -2.73 -13.73
C HIS A 137 -20.07 -1.94 -12.69
N LEU A 138 -20.32 -0.64 -12.89
CA LEU A 138 -20.98 0.21 -11.88
C LEU A 138 -22.34 -0.35 -11.42
N LEU A 139 -23.12 -0.92 -12.34
CA LEU A 139 -24.43 -1.51 -12.05
C LEU A 139 -24.37 -2.79 -11.20
N HIS A 140 -23.19 -3.37 -11.00
CA HIS A 140 -22.95 -4.56 -10.18
C HIS A 140 -22.32 -4.26 -8.81
N LEU A 141 -21.92 -3.01 -8.55
CA LEU A 141 -21.42 -2.58 -7.24
C LEU A 141 -22.57 -2.35 -6.27
N ARG A 142 -22.49 -2.90 -5.06
CA ARG A 142 -23.45 -2.72 -3.96
C ARG A 142 -22.71 -2.46 -2.65
N ASP A 143 -23.47 -2.00 -1.65
CA ASP A 143 -23.05 -1.99 -0.24
C ASP A 143 -21.67 -1.33 -0.01
N ILE A 144 -21.45 -0.19 -0.68
CA ILE A 144 -20.18 0.53 -0.67
C ILE A 144 -20.08 1.33 0.65
N GLU A 145 -19.30 0.81 1.58
CA GLU A 145 -19.02 1.43 2.88
C GLU A 145 -17.54 1.81 3.00
N THR A 146 -17.21 2.74 3.90
CA THR A 146 -15.84 3.19 4.15
C THR A 146 -15.60 3.45 5.62
N GLN A 147 -14.49 2.96 6.17
CA GLN A 147 -14.09 3.20 7.55
C GLN A 147 -12.70 3.83 7.65
N TYR A 148 -12.37 4.34 8.84
CA TYR A 148 -11.02 4.78 9.18
C TYR A 148 -10.71 4.51 10.66
N THR A 149 -9.43 4.31 10.96
CA THR A 149 -8.89 4.15 12.31
C THR A 149 -7.71 5.08 12.48
N LYS A 150 -7.74 5.91 13.52
CA LYS A 150 -6.56 6.67 13.98
C LYS A 150 -5.77 5.81 14.94
N THR A 151 -4.45 5.80 14.82
CA THR A 151 -3.57 5.15 15.81
C THR A 151 -2.43 6.06 16.29
N GLY A 152 -2.08 7.10 15.52
CA GLY A 152 -1.04 8.07 15.90
C GLY A 152 -1.30 8.71 17.26
N PHE A 153 -0.27 8.78 18.11
CA PHE A 153 -0.37 9.21 19.52
C PHE A 153 -1.50 8.50 20.28
N GLY A 154 -1.54 7.16 20.23
CA GLY A 154 -2.57 6.36 20.92
C GLY A 154 -3.99 6.60 20.39
N GLY A 155 -4.11 6.87 19.08
CA GLY A 155 -5.36 7.20 18.40
C GLY A 155 -5.80 8.67 18.50
N MET A 156 -5.09 9.51 19.26
CA MET A 156 -5.41 10.94 19.39
C MET A 156 -5.16 11.73 18.09
N TRP A 157 -4.25 11.27 17.22
CA TRP A 157 -3.88 11.95 15.98
C TRP A 157 -4.01 11.06 14.73
N GLY A 158 -4.31 11.69 13.59
CA GLY A 158 -4.64 11.00 12.34
C GLY A 158 -3.50 10.87 11.33
N ASN A 159 -2.23 10.98 11.74
CA ASN A 159 -1.07 10.84 10.84
C ASN A 159 -0.61 9.38 10.66
N LYS A 160 -1.25 8.45 11.38
CA LYS A 160 -1.01 7.01 11.43
C LYS A 160 -2.31 6.27 11.70
N GLY A 161 -2.38 5.04 11.23
CA GLY A 161 -3.58 4.19 11.23
C GLY A 161 -4.00 3.84 9.81
N ALA A 162 -5.30 3.68 9.56
CA ALA A 162 -5.81 3.15 8.30
C ALA A 162 -7.11 3.79 7.81
N VAL A 163 -7.38 3.61 6.52
CA VAL A 163 -8.69 3.79 5.88
C VAL A 163 -9.06 2.52 5.12
N SER A 164 -10.35 2.29 4.91
CA SER A 164 -10.83 1.18 4.09
C SER A 164 -12.01 1.55 3.20
N ILE A 165 -12.17 0.80 2.11
CA ILE A 165 -13.37 0.78 1.27
C ILE A 165 -13.81 -0.69 1.17
N ARG A 166 -15.03 -1.01 1.62
CA ARG A 166 -15.66 -2.30 1.32
C ARG A 166 -16.83 -2.15 0.38
N LEU A 167 -17.08 -3.19 -0.40
CA LEU A 167 -18.15 -3.26 -1.40
C LEU A 167 -18.53 -4.71 -1.69
N SER A 168 -19.71 -4.91 -2.25
CA SER A 168 -20.13 -6.18 -2.83
C SER A 168 -20.14 -6.04 -4.35
N ILE A 169 -19.50 -6.95 -5.10
CA ILE A 169 -19.46 -6.96 -6.57
C ILE A 169 -19.69 -8.39 -7.09
N TYR A 170 -20.62 -8.53 -8.05
CA TYR A 170 -21.03 -9.83 -8.61
C TYR A 170 -21.45 -10.91 -7.58
N GLY A 171 -21.76 -10.50 -6.34
CA GLY A 171 -22.08 -11.40 -5.23
C GLY A 171 -20.91 -11.69 -4.29
N CYS A 172 -19.68 -11.39 -4.69
CA CYS A 172 -18.50 -11.47 -3.83
C CYS A 172 -18.31 -10.18 -3.01
N SER A 173 -17.89 -10.32 -1.76
CA SER A 173 -17.57 -9.19 -0.88
C SER A 173 -16.06 -8.89 -0.90
N VAL A 174 -15.71 -7.60 -0.96
CA VAL A 174 -14.33 -7.14 -1.08
C VAL A 174 -14.08 -6.01 -0.08
N CYS A 175 -12.98 -6.08 0.67
CA CYS A 175 -12.48 -5.00 1.52
C CYS A 175 -11.06 -4.61 1.09
N LEU A 176 -10.87 -3.33 0.76
CA LEU A 176 -9.59 -2.70 0.45
C LEU A 176 -9.14 -1.89 1.67
N VAL A 177 -7.94 -2.13 2.18
CA VAL A 177 -7.37 -1.41 3.33
C VAL A 177 -6.06 -0.75 2.92
N ASN A 178 -5.94 0.55 3.23
CA ASN A 178 -4.70 1.32 3.18
C ASN A 178 -4.32 1.73 4.59
N CYS A 179 -3.12 1.39 5.04
CA CYS A 179 -2.57 1.90 6.28
C CYS A 179 -1.24 2.64 6.11
N HIS A 180 -0.93 3.45 7.13
CA HIS A 180 0.40 3.96 7.40
C HIS A 180 0.67 3.68 8.88
N LEU A 181 1.48 2.66 9.18
CA LEU A 181 1.74 2.17 10.54
C LEU A 181 2.93 2.90 11.20
N THR A 182 3.11 2.68 12.50
CA THR A 182 4.11 3.38 13.33
C THR A 182 5.53 3.15 12.80
N PRO A 183 6.33 4.22 12.58
CA PRO A 183 7.63 4.12 11.95
C PRO A 183 8.74 3.74 12.94
N HIS A 184 9.99 3.70 12.45
CA HIS A 184 11.22 3.39 13.19
C HIS A 184 11.39 1.92 13.62
N ASP A 185 12.64 1.48 13.56
CA ASP A 185 13.03 0.07 13.58
C ASP A 185 12.72 -0.64 14.91
N HIS A 186 12.76 0.11 16.01
CA HIS A 186 12.51 -0.38 17.37
C HIS A 186 11.02 -0.45 17.76
N LEU A 187 10.10 0.14 16.98
CA LEU A 187 8.66 0.22 17.32
C LEU A 187 7.83 -0.92 16.71
N LEU A 188 8.37 -2.14 16.68
CA LEU A 188 7.70 -3.33 16.16
C LEU A 188 6.35 -3.60 16.86
N GLN A 189 6.33 -3.55 18.19
CA GLN A 189 5.12 -3.82 18.97
C GLN A 189 4.06 -2.73 18.83
N GLU A 190 4.45 -1.49 18.47
CA GLU A 190 3.49 -0.45 18.11
C GLU A 190 2.82 -0.76 16.76
N ARG A 191 3.56 -1.27 15.75
CA ARG A 191 2.97 -1.73 14.48
C ARG A 191 2.01 -2.92 14.66
N VAL A 192 2.35 -3.85 15.54
CA VAL A 192 1.45 -4.95 15.96
C VAL A 192 0.20 -4.40 16.65
N THR A 193 0.35 -3.39 17.50
CA THR A 193 -0.76 -2.70 18.18
C THR A 193 -1.63 -1.91 17.19
N ASP A 194 -1.03 -1.24 16.19
CA ASP A 194 -1.73 -0.55 15.11
C ASP A 194 -2.64 -1.52 14.36
N TYR A 195 -2.08 -2.63 13.84
CA TYR A 195 -2.81 -3.67 13.11
C TYR A 195 -4.01 -4.20 13.92
N ASN A 196 -3.76 -4.64 15.16
CA ASN A 196 -4.79 -5.19 16.02
C ASN A 196 -5.87 -4.15 16.38
N THR A 197 -5.50 -2.86 16.49
CA THR A 197 -6.45 -1.76 16.70
C THR A 197 -7.31 -1.51 15.46
N ILE A 198 -6.73 -1.55 14.26
CA ILE A 198 -7.46 -1.39 12.99
C ILE A 198 -8.48 -2.52 12.80
N ILE A 199 -8.04 -3.78 12.93
CA ILE A 199 -8.91 -4.98 12.83
C ILE A 199 -10.09 -4.92 13.80
N LYS A 200 -9.84 -4.49 15.04
CA LYS A 200 -10.85 -4.42 16.11
C LYS A 200 -11.82 -3.24 16.00
N SER A 201 -11.42 -2.15 15.34
CA SER A 201 -12.20 -0.89 15.30
C SER A 201 -13.03 -0.72 14.05
N GLN A 202 -12.59 -1.22 12.89
CA GLN A 202 -13.32 -1.04 11.64
C GLN A 202 -14.44 -2.07 11.51
N SER A 203 -15.68 -1.58 11.52
CA SER A 203 -16.89 -2.38 11.40
C SER A 203 -17.84 -1.82 10.35
N PHE A 204 -18.65 -2.69 9.76
CA PHE A 204 -19.52 -2.38 8.61
C PHE A 204 -20.97 -2.80 8.88
N GLN A 205 -21.93 -2.15 8.21
CA GLN A 205 -23.36 -2.44 8.37
C GLN A 205 -23.79 -3.71 7.60
N ALA A 206 -23.02 -4.12 6.60
CA ALA A 206 -23.16 -5.41 5.93
C ALA A 206 -23.08 -6.60 6.93
N LYS A 207 -24.24 -7.23 7.20
CA LYS A 207 -24.44 -8.21 8.28
C LYS A 207 -23.53 -9.44 8.25
N GLU A 208 -23.11 -9.86 7.07
CA GLU A 208 -22.26 -11.03 6.88
C GLU A 208 -20.77 -10.68 6.96
N THR A 209 -20.42 -9.42 6.67
CA THR A 209 -19.03 -8.93 6.56
C THR A 209 -18.77 -7.78 7.54
N THR A 210 -19.17 -7.96 8.81
CA THR A 210 -19.24 -6.88 9.82
C THR A 210 -17.89 -6.33 10.28
N ASN A 211 -16.77 -6.97 9.91
CA ASN A 211 -15.40 -6.49 10.12
C ASN A 211 -14.57 -6.70 8.85
N ILE A 212 -13.29 -6.29 8.85
CA ILE A 212 -12.39 -6.44 7.69
C ILE A 212 -12.26 -7.90 7.23
N LEU A 213 -11.90 -8.83 8.14
CA LEU A 213 -11.54 -10.22 7.82
C LEU A 213 -12.74 -11.12 7.43
N TYR A 214 -13.98 -10.65 7.59
CA TYR A 214 -15.18 -11.39 7.18
C TYR A 214 -15.57 -11.19 5.70
N HIS A 215 -14.74 -10.53 4.89
CA HIS A 215 -14.97 -10.40 3.44
C HIS A 215 -14.33 -11.55 2.67
N ASP A 216 -14.93 -11.95 1.54
CA ASP A 216 -14.39 -13.03 0.70
C ASP A 216 -12.97 -12.73 0.20
N TYR A 217 -12.72 -11.44 -0.07
CA TYR A 217 -11.43 -10.89 -0.45
C TYR A 217 -11.08 -9.69 0.44
N VAL A 218 -9.95 -9.79 1.13
CA VAL A 218 -9.32 -8.66 1.82
C VAL A 218 -8.02 -8.37 1.08
N PHE A 219 -7.80 -7.11 0.71
CA PHE A 219 -6.51 -6.62 0.21
C PHE A 219 -5.99 -5.57 1.20
N TRP A 220 -4.89 -5.86 1.88
CA TRP A 220 -4.26 -4.96 2.84
C TRP A 220 -2.90 -4.49 2.30
N ILE A 221 -2.76 -3.18 2.17
CA ILE A 221 -1.67 -2.53 1.45
C ILE A 221 -1.27 -1.27 2.23
N GLY A 222 -0.03 -0.84 2.11
CA GLY A 222 0.35 0.54 2.42
C GLY A 222 1.79 0.65 2.89
N ASP A 223 2.06 1.72 3.63
CA ASP A 223 3.32 1.85 4.36
C ASP A 223 3.15 1.11 5.70
N LEU A 224 3.52 -0.17 5.71
CA LEU A 224 3.45 -1.04 6.88
C LEU A 224 4.61 -0.73 7.84
N ASN A 225 5.65 -0.04 7.36
CA ASN A 225 6.79 0.47 8.13
C ASN A 225 7.60 -0.61 8.88
N PHE A 226 7.39 -1.90 8.59
CA PHE A 226 8.20 -3.00 9.10
C PHE A 226 9.62 -2.92 8.54
N ARG A 227 10.59 -3.36 9.34
CA ARG A 227 12.02 -3.15 9.11
C ARG A 227 12.78 -4.46 9.21
N LEU A 228 14.06 -4.44 8.89
CA LEU A 228 14.93 -5.56 9.22
C LEU A 228 15.15 -5.65 10.75
N LEU A 229 15.09 -6.87 11.27
CA LEU A 229 15.54 -7.24 12.60
C LEU A 229 17.05 -6.98 12.74
N SER A 230 17.48 -6.69 13.98
CA SER A 230 18.86 -6.35 14.27
C SER A 230 19.86 -7.49 14.00
N GLY A 231 21.13 -7.11 13.84
CA GLY A 231 22.23 -8.03 13.52
C GLY A 231 22.67 -8.05 12.06
N LEU A 232 22.28 -7.03 11.28
CA LEU A 232 22.94 -6.64 10.02
C LEU A 232 23.30 -5.15 10.10
N SER A 233 24.49 -4.79 9.65
CA SER A 233 24.91 -3.40 9.41
C SER A 233 24.43 -2.88 8.04
N ALA A 234 24.40 -1.57 7.84
CA ALA A 234 24.09 -0.97 6.53
C ALA A 234 24.95 -1.56 5.41
N THR A 235 26.27 -1.65 5.62
CA THR A 235 27.20 -2.20 4.61
C THR A 235 26.97 -3.69 4.29
N GLU A 236 26.44 -4.47 5.23
CA GLU A 236 25.98 -5.84 4.94
C GLU A 236 24.67 -5.84 4.14
N ILE A 237 23.75 -4.94 4.46
CA ILE A 237 22.46 -4.77 3.76
C ILE A 237 22.69 -4.32 2.32
N GLU A 238 23.52 -3.29 2.10
CA GLU A 238 23.97 -2.83 0.78
C GLU A 238 24.51 -4.00 -0.05
N GLN A 239 25.48 -4.74 0.51
CA GLN A 239 26.07 -5.90 -0.16
C GLN A 239 25.06 -7.02 -0.46
N LEU A 240 24.05 -7.23 0.38
CA LEU A 240 22.99 -8.21 0.13
C LEU A 240 22.06 -7.75 -1.00
N VAL A 241 21.73 -6.45 -1.05
CA VAL A 241 20.93 -5.87 -2.14
C VAL A 241 21.69 -5.87 -3.46
N GLU A 242 22.95 -5.45 -3.48
CA GLU A 242 23.81 -5.45 -4.68
C GLU A 242 23.99 -6.85 -5.28
N LYS A 243 24.06 -7.89 -4.45
CA LYS A 243 24.17 -9.30 -4.89
C LYS A 243 22.83 -9.95 -5.22
N GLY A 244 21.71 -9.27 -4.94
CA GLY A 244 20.36 -9.84 -5.08
C GLY A 244 20.05 -10.96 -4.07
N GLU A 245 20.75 -11.02 -2.93
CA GLU A 245 20.56 -12.02 -1.87
C GLU A 245 19.30 -11.76 -1.01
N LEU A 246 18.18 -11.41 -1.66
CA LEU A 246 16.93 -10.96 -1.03
C LEU A 246 16.41 -11.94 0.03
N THR A 247 16.56 -13.24 -0.18
CA THR A 247 16.16 -14.29 0.78
C THR A 247 16.81 -14.11 2.16
N ARG A 248 18.04 -13.57 2.24
CA ARG A 248 18.73 -13.31 3.51
C ARG A 248 18.23 -12.05 4.21
N LEU A 249 17.74 -11.07 3.46
CA LEU A 249 17.06 -9.88 3.99
C LEU A 249 15.66 -10.26 4.48
N LEU A 250 14.91 -11.03 3.70
CA LEU A 250 13.58 -11.55 4.08
C LEU A 250 13.63 -12.49 5.30
N ALA A 251 14.70 -13.27 5.48
CA ALA A 251 14.95 -14.04 6.71
C ALA A 251 15.29 -13.16 7.94
N LYS A 252 15.30 -11.84 7.79
CA LYS A 252 15.41 -10.83 8.83
C LYS A 252 14.25 -9.84 8.84
N ASP A 253 13.25 -9.99 7.98
CA ASP A 253 12.13 -9.06 7.93
C ASP A 253 11.19 -9.19 9.13
N GLN A 254 10.77 -8.06 9.70
CA GLN A 254 9.86 -8.01 10.83
C GLN A 254 8.41 -8.36 10.45
N LEU A 255 7.94 -8.11 9.22
CA LEU A 255 6.58 -8.45 8.82
C LEU A 255 6.43 -9.98 8.72
N ARG A 256 7.37 -10.65 8.06
CA ARG A 256 7.46 -12.12 8.07
C ARG A 256 7.52 -12.66 9.49
N HIS A 257 8.33 -12.06 10.36
CA HIS A 257 8.43 -12.50 11.76
C HIS A 257 7.07 -12.48 12.50
N VAL A 258 6.27 -11.40 12.40
CA VAL A 258 4.98 -11.31 13.10
C VAL A 258 3.86 -12.14 12.46
N ILE A 259 3.98 -12.45 11.16
CA ILE A 259 3.14 -13.46 10.48
C ILE A 259 3.47 -14.85 11.02
N ASP A 260 4.76 -15.21 11.06
CA ASP A 260 5.25 -16.53 11.49
C ASP A 260 5.00 -16.79 12.99
N THR A 261 4.98 -15.76 13.85
CA THR A 261 4.60 -15.87 15.27
C THR A 261 3.11 -15.77 15.54
N GLY A 262 2.32 -15.30 14.57
CA GLY A 262 0.88 -15.05 14.73
C GLY A 262 0.53 -13.78 15.51
N GLU A 263 1.47 -12.85 15.70
CA GLU A 263 1.24 -11.56 16.39
C GLU A 263 0.44 -10.56 15.53
N ALA A 264 0.65 -10.58 14.21
CA ALA A 264 -0.09 -9.76 13.25
C ALA A 264 -0.14 -10.43 11.87
N PHE A 265 -1.16 -10.08 11.08
CA PHE A 265 -1.32 -10.50 9.68
C PHE A 265 -1.41 -12.02 9.38
N SER A 266 -1.51 -12.89 10.39
CA SER A 266 -1.61 -14.36 10.26
C SER A 266 -2.68 -14.87 9.27
N GLU A 267 -3.79 -14.15 9.17
CA GLU A 267 -4.94 -14.50 8.30
C GLU A 267 -4.75 -14.04 6.85
N LEU A 268 -3.66 -13.33 6.53
CA LEU A 268 -3.34 -12.84 5.19
C LEU A 268 -2.12 -13.57 4.60
N VAL A 269 -2.13 -13.72 3.27
CA VAL A 269 -1.04 -14.31 2.50
C VAL A 269 -0.24 -13.21 1.80
N GLU A 270 1.08 -13.31 1.86
CA GLU A 270 2.03 -12.48 1.13
C GLU A 270 2.73 -13.29 0.04
N ASN A 271 2.97 -12.68 -1.12
CA ASN A 271 3.91 -13.24 -2.10
C ASN A 271 5.33 -12.82 -1.72
N LEU A 272 6.30 -13.75 -1.76
CA LEU A 272 7.69 -13.45 -1.43
C LEU A 272 8.24 -12.33 -2.34
N PRO A 273 8.72 -11.20 -1.77
CA PRO A 273 9.24 -10.08 -2.55
C PRO A 273 10.42 -10.47 -3.44
N THR A 274 10.27 -10.24 -4.74
CA THR A 274 11.32 -10.45 -5.77
C THR A 274 12.00 -9.15 -6.20
N PHE A 275 11.77 -8.08 -5.45
CA PHE A 275 12.30 -6.73 -5.65
C PHE A 275 13.19 -6.33 -4.46
N PRO A 276 14.18 -5.43 -4.66
CA PRO A 276 15.00 -4.94 -3.56
C PRO A 276 14.18 -4.02 -2.62
N PRO A 277 14.63 -3.78 -1.38
CA PRO A 277 13.89 -2.96 -0.41
C PRO A 277 13.53 -1.57 -0.93
N THR A 278 12.47 -0.98 -0.39
CA THR A 278 11.75 0.12 -1.07
C THR A 278 11.75 1.45 -0.28
N TYR A 279 12.47 1.43 0.84
CA TYR A 279 12.86 2.54 1.70
C TYR A 279 14.26 2.21 2.21
N LYS A 280 15.13 3.15 2.58
CA LYS A 280 15.05 4.60 2.44
C LYS A 280 15.94 5.02 1.26
N PHE A 281 15.44 5.83 0.34
CA PHE A 281 16.23 6.39 -0.76
C PHE A 281 16.64 7.85 -0.49
N GLU A 282 17.83 8.23 -0.97
CA GLU A 282 18.23 9.64 -1.07
C GLU A 282 17.22 10.44 -1.91
N PHE A 283 17.13 11.75 -1.71
CA PHE A 283 16.19 12.57 -2.47
C PHE A 283 16.64 12.72 -3.94
N HIS A 284 15.74 12.41 -4.88
CA HIS A 284 15.97 12.35 -6.33
C HIS A 284 16.99 11.29 -6.83
N THR A 285 17.36 10.28 -6.03
CA THR A 285 18.19 9.16 -6.51
C THR A 285 17.56 7.80 -6.22
N SER A 286 18.14 6.74 -6.79
CA SER A 286 17.79 5.34 -6.47
C SER A 286 18.84 4.66 -5.58
N LYS A 287 19.72 5.46 -4.94
CA LYS A 287 20.63 4.97 -3.90
C LYS A 287 19.93 4.98 -2.56
N TYR A 288 20.29 4.04 -1.70
CA TYR A 288 19.77 4.01 -0.34
C TYR A 288 20.48 5.03 0.57
N ASP A 289 19.74 5.50 1.57
CA ASP A 289 20.12 6.47 2.60
C ASP A 289 19.97 5.76 3.96
N LEU A 290 20.93 4.86 4.22
CA LEU A 290 20.87 3.74 5.18
C LEU A 290 21.37 4.04 6.59
#